data_AF-A0A4Q2W0R0-F1
#
_entry.id   AF-A0A4Q2W0R0-F1
#
_cell.length_a   1.000
_cell.length_b   1.000
_cell.length_c   1.000
_cell.angle_alpha   90.00
_cell.angle_beta   90.00
_cell.angle_gamma   90.00
#
_symmetry.space_group_name_H-M   'P 1'
#
loop_
_entity.id
_entity.type
_entity.pdbx_description
1 polymer ?
#
loop_
_entity_poly.entity_id
_entity_poly.type
_entity_poly.pdbx_seq_one_letter_code
_entity_poly.pdbx_strand_id
1 'polypeptide(L)'
;MGAHDTEDTDPTPDDNQGLLHGNAVIEAGGSDEDGEFSASDFDPEDSSSLRSSSTSISSSILEHSYQNGRRYHRYRHGRYPLPNDEAEQNREDMLHAMMLEATDGRLFYAPVRENPQRIADLGTGTGIWAIEIGEKYPSAEVLGLDLSPIQPTWVPPNVKFYVDDIEDEWLNGDDFDFVHLRNMIPILKSPVTLLKQVYANMKPGAWVELQDVDGQVHTDDNSIPDDWPLKRFTEIILQAFALYETNAHAAVFGGQYLAEAGFVNIKHNFIKLPYGTWPKDK
;
A
#
# COMPACT_ATOMS: atom_id res chain seq x y z
N MET A 1 43.67 -53.72 -25.99
CA MET A 1 42.24 -53.56 -26.31
C MET A 1 41.69 -52.65 -25.22
N GLY A 2 41.76 -51.32 -25.37
CA GLY A 2 40.85 -50.43 -26.12
C GLY A 2 39.70 -50.04 -25.18
N ALA A 3 39.64 -48.88 -24.50
CA ALA A 3 39.58 -47.45 -24.89
C ALA A 3 38.16 -46.93 -25.22
N HIS A 4 37.78 -45.81 -24.56
CA HIS A 4 36.77 -44.77 -24.90
C HIS A 4 35.27 -45.14 -24.86
N ASP A 5 34.29 -44.25 -24.66
CA ASP A 5 34.07 -42.94 -23.99
C ASP A 5 32.58 -42.59 -24.26
N THR A 6 31.91 -41.87 -23.32
CA THR A 6 30.79 -40.87 -23.44
C THR A 6 29.55 -41.16 -24.35
N GLU A 7 28.31 -40.72 -24.13
CA GLU A 7 27.76 -39.41 -23.71
C GLU A 7 26.33 -39.54 -23.13
N ASP A 8 26.00 -38.59 -22.25
CA ASP A 8 24.65 -38.19 -21.84
C ASP A 8 23.80 -37.69 -23.02
N THR A 9 22.51 -38.03 -23.03
CA THR A 9 21.50 -37.33 -23.84
C THR A 9 20.36 -36.85 -22.95
N ASP A 10 20.25 -35.53 -22.86
CA ASP A 10 19.23 -34.74 -22.19
C ASP A 10 17.83 -34.94 -22.83
N PRO A 11 16.72 -34.98 -22.05
CA PRO A 11 15.39 -34.90 -22.62
C PRO A 11 14.92 -33.45 -22.77
N THR A 12 14.55 -33.08 -23.98
CA THR A 12 13.86 -31.81 -24.33
C THR A 12 12.47 -31.73 -23.69
N PRO A 13 12.07 -30.61 -23.06
CA PRO A 13 10.67 -30.35 -22.76
C PRO A 13 9.98 -29.67 -23.94
N ASP A 14 8.82 -30.23 -24.26
CA ASP A 14 7.82 -29.84 -25.23
C ASP A 14 7.40 -28.36 -25.14
N ASP A 15 7.18 -27.77 -26.31
CA ASP A 15 6.47 -26.51 -26.51
C ASP A 15 5.05 -26.62 -25.94
N ASN A 16 4.74 -25.81 -24.93
CA ASN A 16 3.35 -25.49 -24.62
C ASN A 16 3.19 -24.00 -24.32
N GLN A 17 2.93 -23.25 -25.39
CA GLN A 17 2.44 -21.88 -25.32
C GLN A 17 1.03 -21.89 -24.72
N GLY A 18 0.90 -21.32 -23.53
CA GLY A 18 -0.37 -20.89 -22.94
C GLY A 18 -0.17 -19.51 -22.33
N LEU A 19 -0.58 -18.47 -23.05
CA LEU A 19 -0.50 -17.06 -22.65
C LEU A 19 -1.13 -16.82 -21.27
N LEU A 20 -0.34 -16.31 -20.32
CA LEU A 20 -0.69 -15.26 -19.35
C LEU A 20 0.63 -14.73 -18.75
N HIS A 21 1.18 -13.64 -19.31
CA HIS A 21 2.42 -13.02 -18.81
C HIS A 21 2.20 -11.54 -18.57
N GLY A 22 2.38 -11.11 -17.32
CA GLY A 22 2.63 -9.73 -16.92
C GLY A 22 3.78 -9.74 -15.93
N ASN A 23 4.94 -9.20 -16.32
CA ASN A 23 5.97 -8.83 -15.35
C ASN A 23 5.55 -7.47 -14.79
N ALA A 24 5.30 -7.39 -13.49
CA ALA A 24 5.11 -6.11 -12.83
C ALA A 24 6.41 -5.30 -12.98
N VAL A 25 6.31 -4.10 -13.55
CA VAL A 25 7.41 -3.13 -13.48
C VAL A 25 7.18 -2.34 -12.19
N ILE A 26 8.08 -2.50 -11.22
CA ILE A 26 8.14 -1.59 -10.09
C ILE A 26 8.91 -0.36 -10.58
N GLU A 27 8.27 0.80 -10.60
CA GLU A 27 8.85 2.06 -11.07
C GLU A 27 8.99 3.05 -9.91
N ALA A 28 9.89 4.02 -10.01
CA ALA A 28 9.93 5.15 -9.10
C ALA A 28 8.90 6.19 -9.57
N GLY A 29 8.13 6.76 -8.63
CA GLY A 29 7.30 7.92 -8.89
C GLY A 29 8.16 9.19 -9.01
N GLY A 30 8.01 9.95 -10.10
CA GLY A 30 8.64 11.25 -10.26
C GLY A 30 10.08 11.24 -10.84
N SER A 31 10.60 12.45 -11.07
CA SER A 31 11.94 12.70 -11.58
C SER A 31 12.95 12.78 -10.42
N ASP A 32 13.95 11.89 -10.43
CA ASP A 32 15.18 12.03 -9.64
C ASP A 32 15.95 13.29 -10.09
N GLU A 33 15.51 14.48 -9.68
CA GLU A 33 16.30 15.71 -9.87
C GLU A 33 17.30 15.91 -8.72
N ASP A 34 18.21 14.95 -8.58
CA ASP A 34 19.52 15.22 -7.99
C ASP A 34 20.45 15.74 -9.10
N GLY A 35 20.21 16.98 -9.51
CA GLY A 35 21.06 17.90 -10.27
C GLY A 35 22.07 17.37 -11.30
N GLU A 36 21.80 17.61 -12.59
CA GLU A 36 22.61 18.53 -13.42
C GLU A 36 21.82 18.87 -14.69
N PHE A 37 21.51 20.16 -14.86
CA PHE A 37 20.82 20.68 -16.04
C PHE A 37 21.73 20.53 -17.27
N SER A 38 21.36 19.69 -18.23
CA SER A 38 21.93 19.73 -19.58
C SER A 38 20.79 19.83 -20.59
N ALA A 39 20.51 21.07 -20.98
CA ALA A 39 19.61 21.35 -22.08
C ALA A 39 20.34 21.13 -23.41
N SER A 40 19.84 20.20 -24.22
CA SER A 40 20.03 20.26 -25.67
C SER A 40 18.89 19.58 -26.42
N ASP A 41 18.11 20.44 -27.08
CA ASP A 41 17.40 20.33 -28.36
C ASP A 41 16.31 19.26 -28.64
N PHE A 42 15.17 19.80 -29.13
CA PHE A 42 14.21 19.27 -30.13
C PHE A 42 13.05 18.38 -29.64
N ASP A 43 11.77 18.44 -30.07
CA ASP A 43 10.97 19.09 -31.15
C ASP A 43 9.48 19.13 -30.69
N PRO A 44 8.60 20.07 -31.10
CA PRO A 44 7.25 20.21 -30.54
C PRO A 44 6.16 19.60 -31.44
N GLU A 45 6.03 18.27 -31.50
CA GLU A 45 4.82 17.62 -32.04
C GLU A 45 4.60 16.21 -31.42
N ASP A 46 3.99 16.12 -30.24
CA ASP A 46 3.08 15.01 -29.90
C ASP A 46 2.21 15.37 -28.68
N SER A 47 1.03 15.93 -28.93
CA SER A 47 0.05 16.17 -27.88
C SER A 47 -0.77 14.90 -27.63
N SER A 48 -0.28 13.96 -26.80
CA SER A 48 -1.15 13.04 -26.02
C SER A 48 -0.49 12.13 -24.96
N SER A 49 0.81 12.22 -24.63
CA SER A 49 1.45 11.23 -23.72
C SER A 49 1.90 11.71 -22.33
N LEU A 50 1.57 12.92 -21.87
CA LEU A 50 1.98 13.44 -20.54
C LEU A 50 1.16 12.91 -19.35
N ARG A 51 0.85 11.61 -19.25
CA ARG A 51 -0.04 11.08 -18.19
C ARG A 51 0.65 10.29 -17.06
N SER A 52 1.97 10.13 -17.10
CA SER A 52 2.76 9.62 -15.96
C SER A 52 4.22 10.03 -16.13
N SER A 53 4.84 10.58 -15.08
CA SER A 53 6.29 10.80 -15.01
C SER A 53 6.90 9.73 -14.11
N SER A 54 6.87 8.48 -14.56
CA SER A 54 7.53 7.36 -13.86
C SER A 54 8.87 7.04 -14.51
N THR A 55 9.85 6.65 -13.69
CA THR A 55 11.19 6.27 -14.14
C THR A 55 11.59 4.92 -13.56
N SER A 56 12.60 4.26 -14.14
CA SER A 56 13.12 3.01 -13.57
C SER A 56 13.74 3.24 -12.20
N ILE A 57 13.48 2.36 -11.24
CA ILE A 57 14.04 2.44 -9.88
C ILE A 57 15.57 2.50 -9.92
N SER A 58 16.15 3.54 -9.32
CA SER A 58 17.59 3.65 -9.13
C SER A 58 18.10 2.63 -8.10
N SER A 59 19.34 2.14 -8.25
CA SER A 59 19.87 1.10 -7.36
C SER A 59 19.92 1.51 -5.89
N SER A 60 19.99 2.82 -5.60
CA SER A 60 19.99 3.41 -4.26
C SER A 60 18.65 3.24 -3.53
N ILE A 61 17.53 3.16 -4.26
CA ILE A 61 16.20 2.91 -3.69
C ILE A 61 16.06 1.46 -3.21
N LEU A 62 16.75 0.53 -3.89
CA LEU A 62 16.81 -0.90 -3.52
C LEU A 62 17.76 -1.19 -2.35
N GLU A 63 18.56 -0.21 -1.94
CA GLU A 63 19.42 -0.37 -0.78
C GLU A 63 18.59 -0.42 0.50
N HIS A 64 19.04 -1.21 1.46
CA HIS A 64 18.36 -1.39 2.74
C HIS A 64 19.22 -0.81 3.87
N SER A 65 18.57 -0.34 4.93
CA SER A 65 19.25 -0.08 6.20
C SER A 65 18.95 -1.19 7.21
N TYR A 66 19.87 -1.43 8.13
CA TYR A 66 19.72 -2.46 9.16
C TYR A 66 19.93 -1.84 10.53
N GLN A 67 18.97 -2.06 11.43
CA GLN A 67 19.03 -1.59 12.82
C GLN A 67 18.48 -2.67 13.73
N ASN A 68 19.19 -2.96 14.84
CA ASN A 68 18.77 -3.95 15.84
C ASN A 68 18.39 -5.33 15.26
N GLY A 69 19.05 -5.75 14.16
CA GLY A 69 18.79 -7.03 13.49
C GLY A 69 17.54 -7.06 12.60
N ARG A 70 16.88 -5.91 12.38
CA ARG A 70 15.75 -5.75 11.45
C ARG A 70 16.16 -4.97 10.21
N ARG A 71 15.52 -5.25 9.07
CA ARG A 71 15.75 -4.56 7.78
C ARG A 71 14.73 -3.43 7.60
N TYR A 72 15.16 -2.29 7.08
CA TYR A 72 14.33 -1.12 6.81
C TYR A 72 14.60 -0.59 5.39
N HIS A 73 13.64 0.16 4.85
CA HIS A 73 13.76 0.85 3.57
C HIS A 73 14.77 2.01 3.66
N ARG A 74 15.46 2.31 2.56
CA ARG A 74 16.41 3.44 2.48
C ARG A 74 15.83 4.66 1.79
N TYR A 75 14.93 4.49 0.82
CA TYR A 75 14.22 5.60 0.23
C TYR A 75 13.47 6.39 1.31
N ARG A 76 13.71 7.70 1.39
CA ARG A 76 13.17 8.58 2.44
C ARG A 76 13.39 8.04 3.87
N HIS A 77 14.60 7.51 4.12
CA HIS A 77 14.99 6.88 5.38
C HIS A 77 14.53 7.65 6.64
N GLY A 78 13.79 6.97 7.51
CA GLY A 78 13.30 7.52 8.78
C GLY A 78 11.90 8.13 8.71
N ARG A 79 11.26 8.19 7.53
CA ARG A 79 9.84 8.57 7.39
C ARG A 79 8.92 7.53 8.00
N TYR A 80 9.15 6.25 7.69
CA TYR A 80 8.35 5.15 8.22
C TYR A 80 9.14 4.34 9.26
N PRO A 81 8.63 4.19 10.50
CA PRO A 81 9.40 3.67 11.62
C PRO A 81 9.44 2.14 11.70
N LEU A 82 8.70 1.43 10.85
CA LEU A 82 8.60 -0.02 10.88
C LEU A 82 9.56 -0.68 9.86
N PRO A 83 10.06 -1.88 10.18
CA PRO A 83 10.92 -2.64 9.28
C PRO A 83 10.18 -3.09 8.01
N ASN A 84 10.91 -3.65 7.05
CA ASN A 84 10.34 -4.24 5.83
C ASN A 84 10.92 -5.63 5.52
N ASP A 85 11.49 -6.31 6.53
CA ASP A 85 11.94 -7.70 6.42
C ASP A 85 10.78 -8.69 6.31
N GLU A 86 11.11 -9.94 5.98
CA GLU A 86 10.16 -11.04 5.82
C GLU A 86 9.27 -11.25 7.04
N ALA A 87 9.78 -11.02 8.26
CA ALA A 87 8.98 -11.13 9.47
C ALA A 87 7.88 -10.06 9.53
N GLU A 88 8.18 -8.84 9.08
CA GLU A 88 7.18 -7.77 8.99
C GLU A 88 6.17 -8.03 7.86
N GLN A 89 6.64 -8.46 6.69
CA GLN A 89 5.77 -8.81 5.56
C GLN A 89 4.77 -9.89 5.95
N ASN A 90 5.21 -10.95 6.62
CA ASN A 90 4.31 -11.98 7.16
C ASN A 90 3.29 -11.42 8.17
N ARG A 91 3.66 -10.39 8.95
CA ARG A 91 2.74 -9.71 9.88
C ARG A 91 1.69 -8.90 9.11
N GLU A 92 2.08 -8.23 8.03
CA GLU A 92 1.15 -7.49 7.14
C GLU A 92 0.20 -8.44 6.41
N ASP A 93 0.68 -9.57 5.92
CA ASP A 93 -0.15 -10.59 5.26
C ASP A 93 -1.17 -11.18 6.26
N MET A 94 -0.76 -11.44 7.50
CA MET A 94 -1.66 -11.84 8.58
C MET A 94 -2.69 -10.76 8.91
N LEU A 95 -2.28 -9.48 8.88
CA LEU A 95 -3.18 -8.36 9.06
C LEU A 95 -4.21 -8.28 7.93
N HIS A 96 -3.81 -8.53 6.68
CA HIS A 96 -4.74 -8.63 5.54
C HIS A 96 -5.77 -9.74 5.76
N ALA A 97 -5.34 -10.95 6.14
CA ALA A 97 -6.24 -12.06 6.44
C ALA A 97 -7.20 -11.75 7.61
N MET A 98 -6.72 -11.11 8.67
CA MET A 98 -7.56 -10.65 9.78
C MET A 98 -8.60 -9.63 9.32
N MET A 99 -8.21 -8.69 8.45
CA MET A 99 -9.14 -7.69 7.91
C MET A 99 -10.22 -8.37 7.06
N LEU A 100 -9.87 -9.32 6.20
CA LEU A 100 -10.86 -10.08 5.44
C LEU A 100 -11.83 -10.85 6.34
N GLU A 101 -11.34 -11.51 7.39
CA GLU A 101 -12.21 -12.19 8.36
C GLU A 101 -13.16 -11.19 9.04
N ALA A 102 -12.63 -10.04 9.48
CA ALA A 102 -13.42 -9.00 10.13
C ALA A 102 -14.45 -8.33 9.20
N THR A 103 -14.27 -8.41 7.88
CA THR A 103 -15.14 -7.79 6.89
C THR A 103 -15.98 -8.79 6.08
N ASP A 104 -16.13 -10.02 6.55
CA ASP A 104 -16.84 -11.10 5.84
C ASP A 104 -16.31 -11.32 4.41
N GLY A 105 -14.99 -11.24 4.23
CA GLY A 105 -14.29 -11.38 2.96
C GLY A 105 -14.38 -10.16 2.04
N ARG A 106 -14.86 -9.00 2.51
CA ARG A 106 -14.98 -7.79 1.69
C ARG A 106 -13.68 -7.01 1.67
N LEU A 107 -13.19 -6.74 0.47
CA LEU A 107 -12.02 -5.85 0.27
C LEU A 107 -12.33 -4.38 0.58
N PHE A 108 -13.58 -3.95 0.37
CA PHE A 108 -14.05 -2.59 0.61
C PHE A 108 -15.58 -2.55 0.81
N TYR A 109 -16.09 -1.46 1.39
CA TYR A 109 -17.52 -1.20 1.61
C TYR A 109 -18.09 -0.08 0.74
N ALA A 110 -17.24 0.79 0.20
CA ALA A 110 -17.60 1.92 -0.63
C ALA A 110 -18.44 1.43 -1.82
N PRO A 111 -19.51 2.16 -2.19
CA PRO A 111 -20.34 1.81 -3.34
C PRO A 111 -19.66 2.25 -4.64
N VAL A 112 -18.49 1.67 -4.91
CA VAL A 112 -17.74 1.82 -6.16
C VAL A 112 -18.62 1.32 -7.32
N ARG A 113 -18.53 2.01 -8.46
CA ARG A 113 -19.30 1.65 -9.67
C ARG A 113 -18.93 0.24 -10.13
N GLU A 114 -19.81 -0.41 -10.88
CA GLU A 114 -19.59 -1.80 -11.35
C GLU A 114 -18.35 -1.95 -12.24
N ASN A 115 -17.98 -0.91 -12.97
CA ASN A 115 -16.84 -0.91 -13.89
C ASN A 115 -15.93 0.30 -13.63
N PRO A 116 -15.17 0.33 -12.52
CA PRO A 116 -14.15 1.34 -12.30
C PRO A 116 -13.06 1.19 -13.37
N GLN A 117 -12.38 2.28 -13.72
CA GLN A 117 -11.32 2.26 -14.73
C GLN A 117 -9.95 2.54 -14.13
N ARG A 118 -9.87 3.33 -13.06
CA ARG A 118 -8.64 3.58 -12.32
C ARG A 118 -8.85 3.46 -10.82
N ILE A 119 -8.01 2.67 -10.18
CA ILE A 119 -8.02 2.42 -8.73
C ILE A 119 -6.62 2.66 -8.17
N ALA A 120 -6.51 3.34 -7.03
CA ALA A 120 -5.25 3.47 -6.30
C ALA A 120 -5.32 2.81 -4.91
N ASP A 121 -4.24 2.15 -4.52
CA ASP A 121 -3.98 1.64 -3.17
C ASP A 121 -2.76 2.35 -2.59
N LEU A 122 -2.98 3.28 -1.66
CA LEU A 122 -1.91 4.11 -1.09
C LEU A 122 -1.37 3.46 0.17
N GLY A 123 -0.05 3.22 0.21
CA GLY A 123 0.58 2.39 1.24
C GLY A 123 0.25 0.92 1.05
N THR A 124 0.51 0.39 -0.16
CA THR A 124 0.07 -0.95 -0.57
C THR A 124 0.78 -2.08 0.17
N GLY A 125 1.90 -1.81 0.85
CA GLY A 125 2.68 -2.80 1.61
C GLY A 125 3.13 -3.95 0.70
N THR A 126 2.80 -5.19 1.05
CA THR A 126 3.10 -6.36 0.21
C THR A 126 2.34 -6.41 -1.12
N GLY A 127 1.33 -5.55 -1.30
CA GLY A 127 0.56 -5.43 -2.54
C GLY A 127 -0.64 -6.39 -2.64
N ILE A 128 -0.89 -7.23 -1.62
CA ILE A 128 -1.94 -8.26 -1.65
C ILE A 128 -3.31 -7.65 -1.97
N TRP A 129 -3.67 -6.53 -1.35
CA TRP A 129 -4.96 -5.89 -1.60
C TRP A 129 -5.10 -5.41 -3.05
N ALA A 130 -4.07 -4.74 -3.59
CA ALA A 130 -4.06 -4.28 -4.97
C ALA A 130 -4.15 -5.44 -5.97
N ILE A 131 -3.49 -6.58 -5.68
CA ILE A 131 -3.54 -7.78 -6.49
C ILE A 131 -4.96 -8.35 -6.53
N GLU A 132 -5.60 -8.56 -5.38
CA GLU A 132 -6.97 -9.10 -5.33
C GLU A 132 -7.99 -8.16 -5.98
N ILE A 133 -7.75 -6.84 -5.92
CA ILE A 133 -8.58 -5.85 -6.63
C ILE A 133 -8.35 -5.91 -8.14
N GLY A 134 -7.11 -6.12 -8.58
CA GLY A 134 -6.78 -6.32 -9.99
C GLY A 134 -7.46 -7.56 -10.57
N GLU A 135 -7.53 -8.64 -9.80
CA GLU A 135 -8.28 -9.86 -10.16
C GLU A 135 -9.79 -9.62 -10.19
N LYS A 136 -10.32 -8.85 -9.22
CA LYS A 136 -11.74 -8.50 -9.14
C LYS A 136 -12.20 -7.59 -10.29
N TYR A 137 -11.34 -6.66 -10.72
CA TYR A 137 -11.62 -5.69 -11.78
C TYR A 137 -10.57 -5.76 -12.89
N PRO A 138 -10.59 -6.80 -13.74
CA PRO A 138 -9.58 -6.99 -14.77
C PRO A 138 -9.58 -5.89 -15.85
N SER A 139 -10.65 -5.10 -15.95
CA SER A 139 -10.77 -3.94 -16.85
C SER A 139 -10.22 -2.64 -16.25
N ALA A 140 -9.94 -2.58 -14.95
CA ALA A 140 -9.43 -1.41 -14.27
C ALA A 140 -7.91 -1.43 -14.22
N GLU A 141 -7.27 -0.28 -14.40
CA GLU A 141 -5.88 -0.08 -13.98
C GLU A 141 -5.84 0.07 -12.45
N VAL A 142 -5.01 -0.73 -11.79
CA VAL A 142 -4.80 -0.70 -10.34
C VAL A 142 -3.37 -0.27 -10.06
N LEU A 143 -3.21 0.84 -9.35
CA LEU A 143 -1.93 1.39 -8.95
C LEU A 143 -1.72 1.20 -7.44
N GLY A 144 -0.69 0.46 -7.03
CA GLY A 144 -0.24 0.41 -5.65
C GLY A 144 0.97 1.32 -5.43
N LEU A 145 0.95 2.13 -4.38
CA LEU A 145 2.04 3.05 -4.03
C LEU A 145 2.60 2.67 -2.66
N ASP A 146 3.91 2.55 -2.53
CA ASP A 146 4.58 2.30 -1.25
C ASP A 146 6.00 2.90 -1.21
N LEU A 147 6.55 3.13 -0.02
CA LEU A 147 7.95 3.52 0.12
C LEU A 147 8.92 2.35 -0.13
N SER A 148 8.45 1.12 0.07
CA SER A 148 9.27 -0.09 0.00
C SER A 148 8.98 -0.88 -1.28
N PRO A 149 10.00 -1.19 -2.11
CA PRO A 149 9.86 -2.09 -3.25
C PRO A 149 9.88 -3.57 -2.81
N ILE A 150 8.84 -4.02 -2.12
CA ILE A 150 8.73 -5.38 -1.55
C ILE A 150 7.62 -6.22 -2.18
N GLN A 151 6.96 -5.69 -3.21
CA GLN A 151 5.84 -6.34 -3.88
C GLN A 151 6.30 -7.46 -4.81
N PRO A 152 5.47 -8.50 -5.04
CA PRO A 152 5.83 -9.58 -5.96
C PRO A 152 5.93 -9.09 -7.40
N THR A 153 6.77 -9.76 -8.19
CA THR A 153 6.95 -9.45 -9.62
C THR A 153 5.88 -10.09 -10.51
N TRP A 154 5.21 -11.14 -10.02
CA TRP A 154 4.16 -11.85 -10.73
C TRP A 154 2.79 -11.41 -10.22
N VAL A 155 2.12 -10.54 -10.97
CA VAL A 155 0.82 -9.94 -10.62
C VAL A 155 -0.11 -9.87 -11.83
N PRO A 156 -1.40 -9.60 -11.64
CA PRO A 156 -2.31 -9.34 -12.75
C PRO A 156 -1.78 -8.25 -13.68
N PRO A 157 -1.94 -8.36 -15.00
CA PRO A 157 -1.35 -7.43 -15.98
C PRO A 157 -1.87 -5.99 -15.86
N ASN A 158 -2.97 -5.79 -15.14
CA ASN A 158 -3.58 -4.51 -14.86
C ASN A 158 -3.15 -3.89 -13.53
N VAL A 159 -2.24 -4.53 -12.78
CA VAL A 159 -1.69 -4.04 -11.51
C VAL A 159 -0.28 -3.51 -11.74
N LYS A 160 0.00 -2.30 -11.24
CA LYS A 160 1.32 -1.66 -11.25
C LYS A 160 1.68 -1.20 -9.84
N PHE A 161 2.97 -1.25 -9.52
CA PHE A 161 3.48 -0.78 -8.22
C PHE A 161 4.52 0.31 -8.42
N TYR A 162 4.36 1.42 -7.70
CA TYR A 162 5.31 2.52 -7.72
C TYR A 162 5.90 2.75 -6.33
N VAL A 163 7.21 3.01 -6.31
CA VAL A 163 7.91 3.47 -5.12
C VAL A 163 7.76 4.99 -5.02
N ASP A 164 6.99 5.45 -4.04
CA ASP A 164 6.72 6.88 -3.85
C ASP A 164 6.33 7.21 -2.39
N ASP A 165 6.59 8.44 -1.95
CA ASP A 165 6.09 8.97 -0.67
C ASP A 165 4.74 9.64 -0.91
N ILE A 166 3.66 8.98 -0.49
CA ILE A 166 2.30 9.49 -0.68
C ILE A 166 2.03 10.81 0.07
N GLU A 167 2.90 11.27 0.98
CA GLU A 167 2.75 12.59 1.61
C GLU A 167 3.47 13.72 0.86
N ASP A 168 4.22 13.42 -0.20
CA ASP A 168 4.87 14.42 -1.04
C ASP A 168 3.90 14.99 -2.10
N GLU A 169 4.43 15.66 -3.13
CA GLU A 169 3.63 16.18 -4.23
C GLU A 169 3.02 15.02 -5.05
N TRP A 170 1.74 15.15 -5.39
CA TRP A 170 1.03 14.11 -6.13
C TRP A 170 1.47 14.04 -7.59
N LEU A 171 2.15 12.95 -7.97
CA LEU A 171 2.63 12.72 -9.35
C LEU A 171 2.02 11.47 -10.02
N ASN A 172 1.11 10.80 -9.32
CA ASN A 172 0.66 9.44 -9.65
C ASN A 172 -0.55 9.39 -10.61
N GLY A 173 -0.75 10.46 -11.39
CA GLY A 173 -1.84 10.61 -12.34
C GLY A 173 -3.16 11.07 -11.70
N ASP A 174 -4.24 11.04 -12.49
CA ASP A 174 -5.54 11.59 -12.12
C ASP A 174 -6.69 10.65 -12.54
N ASP A 175 -7.92 11.15 -12.44
CA ASP A 175 -9.13 10.47 -12.90
C ASP A 175 -9.43 9.14 -12.18
N PHE A 176 -9.08 9.05 -10.88
CA PHE A 176 -9.35 7.86 -10.07
C PHE A 176 -10.86 7.68 -9.82
N ASP A 177 -11.34 6.45 -10.02
CA ASP A 177 -12.70 6.03 -9.70
C ASP A 177 -12.82 5.53 -8.24
N PHE A 178 -11.71 5.03 -7.68
CA PHE A 178 -11.63 4.56 -6.30
C PHE A 178 -10.21 4.73 -5.76
N VAL A 179 -10.09 5.21 -4.51
CA VAL A 179 -8.82 5.27 -3.78
C VAL A 179 -8.99 4.57 -2.45
N HIS A 180 -8.07 3.68 -2.12
CA HIS A 180 -8.07 2.91 -0.90
C HIS A 180 -6.81 3.19 -0.08
N LEU A 181 -6.99 3.26 1.23
CA LEU A 181 -5.92 3.33 2.21
C LEU A 181 -6.25 2.35 3.34
N ARG A 182 -5.28 1.54 3.75
CA ARG A 182 -5.46 0.62 4.87
C ARG A 182 -4.27 0.66 5.82
N ASN A 183 -4.55 0.89 7.10
CA ASN A 183 -3.56 1.10 8.16
C ASN A 183 -2.57 2.25 7.87
N MET A 184 -3.06 3.28 7.18
CA MET A 184 -2.26 4.44 6.78
C MET A 184 -2.52 5.67 7.64
N ILE A 185 -3.78 5.94 8.00
CA ILE A 185 -4.12 7.16 8.75
C ILE A 185 -3.30 7.30 10.06
N PRO A 186 -3.03 6.21 10.82
CA PRO A 186 -2.22 6.30 12.03
C PRO A 186 -0.75 6.69 11.81
N ILE A 187 -0.21 6.50 10.61
CA ILE A 187 1.20 6.65 10.29
C ILE A 187 1.51 7.87 9.41
N LEU A 188 0.49 8.63 9.02
CA LEU A 188 0.62 9.86 8.26
C LEU A 188 0.87 11.05 9.21
N LYS A 189 1.72 11.97 8.80
CA LYS A 189 1.92 13.25 9.48
C LYS A 189 0.82 14.25 9.17
N SER A 190 0.30 14.22 7.94
CA SER A 190 -0.70 15.16 7.45
C SER A 190 -1.82 14.46 6.66
N PRO A 191 -2.69 13.66 7.32
CA PRO A 191 -3.78 12.93 6.65
C PRO A 191 -4.68 13.82 5.77
N VAL A 192 -5.04 15.01 6.26
CA VAL A 192 -5.91 15.94 5.52
C VAL A 192 -5.24 16.46 4.25
N THR A 193 -3.93 16.70 4.27
CA THR A 193 -3.19 17.17 3.09
C THR A 193 -3.21 16.11 2.01
N LEU A 194 -2.87 14.86 2.35
CA LEU A 194 -2.97 13.73 1.42
C LEU A 194 -4.40 13.59 0.88
N LEU A 195 -5.41 13.59 1.75
CA LEU A 195 -6.80 13.42 1.33
C LEU A 195 -7.28 14.56 0.42
N LYS A 196 -6.76 15.79 0.55
CA LYS A 196 -7.05 16.89 -0.40
C LYS A 196 -6.43 16.63 -1.77
N GLN A 197 -5.20 16.11 -1.82
CA GLN A 197 -4.56 15.71 -3.07
C GLN A 197 -5.35 14.57 -3.74
N VAL A 198 -5.73 13.55 -2.96
CA VAL A 198 -6.59 12.45 -3.43
C VAL A 198 -7.90 13.00 -3.99
N TYR A 199 -8.60 13.86 -3.25
CA TYR A 199 -9.85 14.49 -3.70
C TYR A 199 -9.69 15.23 -5.04
N ALA A 200 -8.60 15.98 -5.22
CA ALA A 200 -8.35 16.75 -6.43
C ALA A 200 -8.09 15.88 -7.67
N ASN A 201 -7.59 14.66 -7.48
CA ASN A 201 -7.23 13.73 -8.56
C ASN A 201 -8.29 12.63 -8.79
N MET A 202 -9.45 12.73 -8.14
CA MET A 202 -10.55 11.80 -8.28
C MET A 202 -11.65 12.34 -9.21
N LYS A 203 -12.32 11.44 -9.93
CA LYS A 203 -13.50 11.81 -10.73
C LYS A 203 -14.66 12.26 -9.84
N PRO A 204 -15.54 13.14 -10.34
CA PRO A 204 -16.81 13.40 -9.70
C PRO A 204 -17.62 12.11 -9.46
N GLY A 205 -18.00 11.89 -8.20
CA GLY A 205 -18.75 10.72 -7.75
C GLY A 205 -17.92 9.43 -7.60
N ALA A 206 -16.59 9.54 -7.58
CA ALA A 206 -15.68 8.48 -7.12
C ALA A 206 -15.71 8.35 -5.59
N TRP A 207 -15.07 7.30 -5.06
CA TRP A 207 -15.04 7.00 -3.63
C TRP A 207 -13.62 6.88 -3.09
N VAL A 208 -13.43 7.30 -1.85
CA VAL A 208 -12.24 6.98 -1.06
C VAL A 208 -12.67 6.12 0.12
N GLU A 209 -11.88 5.11 0.47
CA GLU A 209 -12.12 4.30 1.65
C GLU A 209 -10.87 4.20 2.52
N LEU A 210 -11.08 4.41 3.82
CA LEU A 210 -10.07 4.28 4.87
C LEU A 210 -10.42 3.04 5.69
N GLN A 211 -9.49 2.10 5.80
CA GLN A 211 -9.61 0.91 6.64
C GLN A 211 -8.45 0.86 7.64
N ASP A 212 -8.65 1.42 8.83
CA ASP A 212 -7.58 1.49 9.83
C ASP A 212 -7.97 0.77 11.11
N VAL A 213 -6.99 0.10 11.70
CA VAL A 213 -7.07 -0.39 13.07
C VAL A 213 -6.69 0.74 14.03
N ASP A 214 -7.52 0.99 15.03
CA ASP A 214 -7.18 1.93 16.09
C ASP A 214 -6.05 1.37 16.98
N GLY A 215 -5.03 2.20 17.22
CA GLY A 215 -3.88 1.83 18.06
C GLY A 215 -4.19 1.79 19.56
N GLN A 216 -5.37 2.25 20.00
CA GLN A 216 -5.82 2.09 21.39
C GLN A 216 -6.68 0.85 21.57
N VAL A 217 -6.57 0.22 22.74
CA VAL A 217 -7.49 -0.83 23.17
C VAL A 217 -8.71 -0.26 23.87
N HIS A 218 -9.87 -0.87 23.60
CA HIS A 218 -11.16 -0.45 24.13
C HIS A 218 -11.81 -1.59 24.93
N THR A 219 -12.71 -1.21 25.82
CA THR A 219 -13.61 -2.15 26.52
C THR A 219 -15.03 -1.61 26.52
N ASP A 220 -16.01 -2.50 26.42
CA ASP A 220 -17.43 -2.14 26.43
C ASP A 220 -17.97 -1.90 27.84
N ASP A 221 -17.34 -2.49 28.86
CA ASP A 221 -17.84 -2.53 30.24
C ASP A 221 -16.92 -1.84 31.26
N ASN A 222 -15.84 -1.19 30.79
CA ASN A 222 -14.79 -0.61 31.63
C ASN A 222 -14.09 -1.62 32.56
N SER A 223 -14.08 -2.91 32.19
CA SER A 223 -13.44 -3.97 33.00
C SER A 223 -11.92 -3.92 32.99
N ILE A 224 -11.30 -3.14 32.10
CA ILE A 224 -9.85 -3.02 31.97
C ILE A 224 -9.30 -2.04 33.02
N PRO A 225 -8.45 -2.49 33.97
CA PRO A 225 -7.74 -1.60 34.89
C PRO A 225 -6.81 -0.63 34.15
N ASP A 226 -6.56 0.55 34.74
CA ASP A 226 -5.65 1.54 34.16
C ASP A 226 -4.21 1.03 34.00
N ASP A 227 -3.78 0.10 34.85
CA ASP A 227 -2.45 -0.50 34.82
C ASP A 227 -2.38 -1.80 34.01
N TRP A 228 -3.43 -2.14 33.26
CA TRP A 228 -3.45 -3.36 32.45
C TRP A 228 -2.29 -3.36 31.43
N PRO A 229 -1.49 -4.45 31.33
CA PRO A 229 -0.30 -4.45 30.49
C PRO A 229 -0.53 -4.09 29.03
N LEU A 230 -1.65 -4.53 28.43
CA LEU A 230 -1.95 -4.22 27.03
C LEU A 230 -2.35 -2.74 26.84
N LYS A 231 -3.12 -2.16 27.77
CA LYS A 231 -3.43 -0.72 27.77
C LYS A 231 -2.14 0.10 27.83
N ARG A 232 -1.27 -0.21 28.80
CA ARG A 232 0.05 0.44 28.94
C ARG A 232 0.92 0.25 27.71
N PHE A 233 0.91 -0.93 27.09
CA PHE A 233 1.64 -1.18 25.84
C PHE A 233 1.15 -0.26 24.72
N THR A 234 -0.17 -0.17 24.50
CA THR A 234 -0.72 0.73 23.47
C THR A 234 -0.43 2.20 23.76
N GLU A 235 -0.46 2.64 25.02
CA GLU A 235 -0.08 4.01 25.40
C GLU A 235 1.39 4.32 25.04
N ILE A 236 2.31 3.36 25.24
CA ILE A 236 3.71 3.50 24.85
C ILE A 236 3.84 3.57 23.32
N ILE A 237 3.08 2.75 22.57
CA ILE A 237 3.05 2.81 21.11
C ILE A 237 2.57 4.20 20.65
N LEU A 238 1.50 4.73 21.22
CA LEU A 238 1.02 6.08 20.92
C LEU A 238 2.10 7.14 21.14
N GLN A 239 2.81 7.08 22.28
CA GLN A 239 3.92 7.97 22.58
C GLN A 239 5.07 7.83 21.57
N ALA A 240 5.38 6.60 21.15
CA ALA A 240 6.44 6.34 20.17
C ALA A 240 6.08 6.93 18.80
N PHE A 241 4.86 6.72 18.30
CA PHE A 241 4.40 7.29 17.03
C PHE A 241 4.37 8.82 17.05
N ALA A 242 4.00 9.42 18.20
CA ALA A 242 4.07 10.87 18.38
C ALA A 242 5.50 11.45 18.20
N LEU A 243 6.56 10.69 18.50
CA LEU A 243 7.95 11.10 18.23
C LEU A 243 8.27 11.19 16.72
N TYR A 244 7.50 10.51 15.89
CA TYR A 244 7.57 10.58 14.42
C TYR A 244 6.58 11.61 13.84
N GLU A 245 5.94 12.41 14.69
CA GLU A 245 4.90 13.39 14.30
C GLU A 245 3.65 12.74 13.68
N THR A 246 3.39 11.48 14.03
CA THR A 246 2.21 10.72 13.62
C THR A 246 1.34 10.41 14.84
N ASN A 247 0.17 9.80 14.62
CA ASN A 247 -0.79 9.54 15.71
C ASN A 247 -1.39 8.14 15.57
N ALA A 248 -0.93 7.20 16.40
CA ALA A 248 -1.43 5.82 16.37
C ALA A 248 -2.94 5.69 16.67
N HIS A 249 -3.58 6.72 17.23
CA HIS A 249 -5.04 6.78 17.46
C HIS A 249 -5.79 7.50 16.34
N ALA A 250 -5.14 7.85 15.22
CA ALA A 250 -5.74 8.72 14.21
C ALA A 250 -6.93 8.08 13.46
N ALA A 251 -7.02 6.74 13.47
CA ALA A 251 -8.09 5.98 12.81
C ALA A 251 -9.50 6.48 13.20
N VAL A 252 -9.72 6.81 14.48
CA VAL A 252 -11.04 7.26 14.96
C VAL A 252 -11.47 8.61 14.38
N PHE A 253 -10.53 9.40 13.85
CA PHE A 253 -10.76 10.70 13.23
C PHE A 253 -10.89 10.62 11.71
N GLY A 254 -10.83 9.43 11.08
CA GLY A 254 -10.90 9.28 9.63
C GLY A 254 -12.07 10.02 8.98
N GLY A 255 -13.26 9.94 9.59
CA GLY A 255 -14.44 10.68 9.12
C GLY A 255 -14.29 12.21 9.19
N GLN A 256 -13.59 12.73 10.18
CA GLN A 256 -13.27 14.16 10.29
C GLN A 256 -12.26 14.57 9.21
N TYR A 257 -11.21 13.77 9.00
CA TYR A 257 -10.19 14.08 7.99
C TYR A 257 -10.78 14.09 6.57
N LEU A 258 -11.68 13.14 6.26
CA LEU A 258 -12.43 13.11 5.01
C LEU A 258 -13.28 14.37 4.82
N ALA A 259 -14.01 14.79 5.87
CA ALA A 259 -14.85 15.99 5.79
C ALA A 259 -14.01 17.26 5.57
N GLU A 260 -12.88 17.39 6.25
CA GLU A 260 -11.97 18.54 6.11
C GLU A 260 -11.29 18.58 4.74
N ALA A 261 -11.07 17.42 4.12
CA ALA A 261 -10.56 17.33 2.75
C ALA A 261 -11.61 17.65 1.68
N GLY A 262 -12.90 17.73 2.05
CA GLY A 262 -14.00 18.09 1.15
C GLY A 262 -14.85 16.91 0.68
N PHE A 263 -14.59 15.69 1.18
CA PHE A 263 -15.45 14.55 0.89
C PHE A 263 -16.83 14.69 1.53
N VAL A 264 -17.82 14.08 0.88
CA VAL A 264 -19.22 14.07 1.30
C VAL A 264 -19.73 12.64 1.39
N ASN A 265 -20.95 12.45 1.92
CA ASN A 265 -21.56 11.12 2.10
C ASN A 265 -20.72 10.16 2.97
N ILE A 266 -20.04 10.71 3.98
CA ILE A 266 -19.13 9.98 4.86
C ILE A 266 -19.91 8.98 5.72
N LYS A 267 -19.48 7.72 5.68
CA LYS A 267 -19.99 6.64 6.53
C LYS A 267 -18.83 6.06 7.33
N HIS A 268 -19.12 5.68 8.57
CA HIS A 268 -18.14 5.04 9.46
C HIS A 268 -18.72 3.70 9.91
N ASN A 269 -17.99 2.62 9.62
CA ASN A 269 -18.29 1.28 10.09
C ASN A 269 -17.32 0.92 11.22
N PHE A 270 -17.83 0.72 12.43
CA PHE A 270 -17.02 0.23 13.56
C PHE A 270 -17.09 -1.29 13.60
N ILE A 271 -15.94 -1.94 13.44
CA ILE A 271 -15.79 -3.40 13.55
C ILE A 271 -14.90 -3.68 14.75
N LYS A 272 -15.39 -4.52 15.67
CA LYS A 272 -14.64 -4.88 16.87
C LYS A 272 -13.66 -6.00 16.53
N LEU A 273 -12.38 -5.72 16.76
CA LEU A 273 -11.31 -6.73 16.72
C LEU A 273 -11.02 -7.19 18.15
N PRO A 274 -11.49 -8.37 18.57
CA PRO A 274 -11.35 -8.81 19.94
C PRO A 274 -9.90 -9.19 20.25
N TYR A 275 -9.42 -8.76 21.42
CA TYR A 275 -8.15 -9.21 21.97
C TYR A 275 -8.37 -10.45 22.84
N GLY A 276 -7.61 -11.51 22.54
CA GLY A 276 -7.67 -12.78 23.27
C GLY A 276 -8.66 -13.77 22.66
N THR A 277 -9.03 -14.80 23.43
CA THR A 277 -9.96 -15.82 22.95
C THR A 277 -11.35 -15.24 22.75
N TRP A 278 -12.01 -15.62 21.65
CA TRP A 278 -13.43 -15.33 21.43
C TRP A 278 -14.25 -15.59 22.70
N PRO A 279 -15.19 -14.69 23.06
CA PRO A 279 -16.14 -14.98 24.12
C PRO A 279 -16.80 -16.31 23.78
N LYS A 280 -16.75 -17.28 24.70
CA LYS A 280 -17.48 -18.54 24.51
C LYS A 280 -18.94 -18.18 24.21
N ASP A 281 -19.49 -18.73 23.13
CA ASP A 281 -20.92 -18.67 22.84
C ASP A 281 -21.68 -19.00 24.12
N LYS A 282 -22.29 -17.98 24.73
CA LYS A 282 -23.08 -18.11 25.95
C LYS A 282 -24.50 -17.68 25.66
#